data_AF-A0A7U6KLJ5-F1
#
_entry.id   AF-A0A7U6KLJ5-F1
#
_cell.length_a   1.000
_cell.length_b   1.000
_cell.length_c   1.000
_cell.angle_alpha   90.00
_cell.angle_beta   90.00
_cell.angle_gamma   90.00
#
_symmetry.space_group_name_H-M   'P 1'
#
loop_
_entity.id
_entity.type
_entity.pdbx_description
1 polymer ?
#
loop_
_entity_poly.entity_id
_entity_poly.type
_entity_poly.pdbx_seq_one_letter_code
_entity_poly.pdbx_strand_id
1 'polypeptide(L)'
;MVANPRAAQTYYESVIESRADLPFEIDGMVIKVNSLALQQQLGFLSREPRWATAYKFPAETVMTRLNDIEWQVGRTGQITPVGKLEPVKVGGVTVSNVTLHNFGEIQRLDVRAGDMVSVHRAGDVIPKVTRVWHEQRPADSEPVTLPSTCPVCDSPVIPTRR
;
A
#
# COMPACT_ATOMS: atom_id res chain seq x y z
N MET A 1 28.42 -14.40 -3.07
CA MET A 1 28.69 -13.08 -3.70
C MET A 1 28.23 -13.14 -5.13
N VAL A 2 27.51 -12.13 -5.62
CA VAL A 2 27.08 -12.05 -7.02
C VAL A 2 28.09 -11.22 -7.81
N ALA A 3 28.51 -11.70 -8.98
CA ALA A 3 29.62 -11.11 -9.73
C ALA A 3 29.22 -9.86 -10.54
N ASN A 4 27.94 -9.72 -10.89
CA ASN A 4 27.42 -8.64 -11.73
C ASN A 4 25.90 -8.47 -11.51
N PRO A 5 25.28 -7.40 -12.07
CA PRO A 5 23.84 -7.15 -11.90
C PRO A 5 22.93 -8.28 -12.41
N ARG A 6 23.31 -8.99 -13.47
CA ARG A 6 22.53 -10.12 -13.99
C ARG A 6 22.54 -11.30 -13.02
N ALA A 7 23.68 -11.61 -12.41
CA ALA A 7 23.77 -12.61 -11.36
C ALA A 7 22.97 -12.22 -10.11
N ALA A 8 22.90 -10.91 -9.79
CA ALA A 8 22.04 -10.41 -8.73
C ALA A 8 20.55 -10.62 -9.06
N GLN A 9 20.16 -10.38 -10.31
CA GLN A 9 18.79 -10.61 -10.80
C GLN A 9 18.39 -12.08 -10.72
N THR A 10 19.24 -12.99 -11.20
CA THR A 10 18.97 -14.44 -11.14
C THR A 10 18.84 -14.92 -9.69
N TYR A 11 19.70 -14.42 -8.78
CA TYR A 11 19.57 -14.75 -7.36
C TYR A 11 18.26 -14.20 -6.77
N TYR A 12 17.86 -12.98 -7.15
CA TYR A 12 16.59 -12.39 -6.75
C TYR A 12 15.38 -13.24 -7.17
N GLU A 13 15.37 -13.75 -8.40
CA GLU A 13 14.32 -14.65 -8.89
C GLU A 13 14.27 -15.95 -8.07
N SER A 14 15.42 -16.56 -7.79
CA SER A 14 15.46 -17.79 -6.98
C SER A 14 14.98 -17.60 -5.53
N VAL A 15 15.18 -16.40 -4.96
CA VAL A 15 14.66 -16.08 -3.62
C VAL A 15 13.16 -15.85 -3.66
N ILE A 16 12.61 -15.26 -4.73
CA ILE A 16 11.15 -15.16 -4.90
C ILE A 16 10.51 -16.56 -4.93
N GLU A 17 11.10 -17.49 -5.71
CA GLU A 17 10.56 -18.85 -5.86
C GLU A 17 10.54 -19.63 -4.54
N SER A 18 11.58 -19.47 -3.72
CA SER A 18 11.71 -20.15 -2.42
C SER A 18 11.14 -19.35 -1.24
N ARG A 19 10.57 -18.16 -1.48
CA ARG A 19 10.10 -17.24 -0.42
C ARG A 19 9.08 -17.89 0.50
N ALA A 20 8.16 -18.69 -0.06
CA ALA A 20 7.09 -19.34 0.69
C ALA A 20 7.59 -20.47 1.61
N ASP A 21 8.79 -21.01 1.36
CA ASP A 21 9.37 -22.10 2.13
C ASP A 21 10.15 -21.60 3.37
N LEU A 22 10.36 -20.29 3.47
CA LEU A 22 11.07 -19.70 4.60
C LEU A 22 10.17 -19.71 5.84
N PRO A 23 10.72 -20.04 7.03
CA PRO A 23 9.96 -20.02 8.28
C PRO A 23 9.67 -18.60 8.80
N PHE A 24 9.92 -17.58 7.98
CA PHE A 24 9.74 -16.17 8.28
C PHE A 24 9.46 -15.39 6.98
N GLU A 25 8.85 -14.22 7.14
CA GLU A 25 8.56 -13.34 6.01
C GLU A 25 9.77 -12.48 5.64
N ILE A 26 9.92 -12.24 4.33
CA ILE A 26 10.86 -11.29 3.75
C ILE A 26 10.14 -10.44 2.71
N ASP A 27 10.49 -9.15 2.63
CA ASP A 27 9.90 -8.17 1.67
C ASP A 27 10.85 -7.84 0.50
N GLY A 28 12.01 -8.47 0.46
CA GLY A 28 13.02 -8.26 -0.57
C GLY A 28 14.39 -8.80 -0.17
N MET A 29 15.39 -8.26 -0.84
CA MET A 29 16.80 -8.54 -0.58
C MET A 29 17.58 -7.24 -0.45
N VAL A 30 18.76 -7.29 0.16
CA VAL A 30 19.65 -6.13 0.22
C VAL A 30 20.86 -6.40 -0.67
N ILE A 31 21.06 -5.56 -1.68
CA ILE A 31 22.26 -5.59 -2.53
C ILE A 31 23.29 -4.65 -1.90
N LYS A 32 24.51 -5.14 -1.65
CA LYS A 32 25.60 -4.39 -1.01
C LYS A 32 26.89 -4.54 -1.79
N VAL A 33 27.64 -3.44 -1.93
CA VAL A 33 29.04 -3.49 -2.39
C VAL A 33 29.87 -4.26 -1.37
N ASN A 34 30.57 -5.31 -1.80
CA ASN A 34 31.26 -6.21 -0.84
C ASN A 34 32.56 -5.61 -0.26
N SER A 35 33.24 -4.72 -1.00
CA SER A 35 34.49 -4.11 -0.54
C SER A 35 34.25 -3.03 0.53
N LEU A 36 34.79 -3.23 1.73
CA LEU A 36 34.69 -2.26 2.83
C LEU A 36 35.37 -0.92 2.50
N ALA A 37 36.48 -0.94 1.77
CA ALA A 37 37.15 0.30 1.33
C ALA A 37 36.25 1.11 0.39
N LEU A 38 35.54 0.43 -0.53
CA LEU A 38 34.57 1.09 -1.39
C LEU A 38 33.35 1.58 -0.60
N GLN A 39 32.89 0.84 0.41
CA GLN A 39 31.80 1.31 1.30
C GLN A 39 32.20 2.60 2.02
N GLN A 40 33.42 2.67 2.56
CA GLN A 40 33.96 3.88 3.22
C GLN A 40 34.06 5.06 2.25
N GLN A 41 34.56 4.82 1.03
CA GLN A 41 34.68 5.85 0.00
C GLN A 41 33.30 6.35 -0.49
N LEU A 42 32.33 5.44 -0.65
CA LEU A 42 30.98 5.78 -1.07
C LEU A 42 30.21 6.53 0.03
N GLY A 43 30.41 6.17 1.29
CA GLY A 43 29.82 6.85 2.43
C GLY A 43 28.29 6.75 2.49
N PHE A 44 27.67 7.77 3.09
CA PHE A 44 26.24 7.85 3.39
C PHE A 44 25.65 9.17 2.90
N LEU A 45 24.35 9.17 2.59
CA LEU A 45 23.51 10.36 2.60
C LEU A 45 23.03 10.62 4.04
N SER A 46 22.02 11.49 4.24
CA SER A 46 21.54 11.87 5.58
C SER A 46 21.27 10.68 6.51
N ARG A 47 20.64 9.61 6.02
CA ARG A 47 20.32 8.39 6.81
C ARG A 47 20.54 7.07 6.07
N GLU A 48 21.03 7.11 4.83
CA GLU A 48 21.05 5.94 3.94
C GLU A 48 22.45 5.71 3.34
N PRO A 49 22.98 4.47 3.36
CA PRO A 49 24.26 4.15 2.74
C PRO A 49 24.20 4.29 1.22
N ARG A 50 25.24 4.83 0.59
CA ARG A 50 25.33 4.91 -0.89
C ARG A 50 25.74 3.59 -1.54
N TRP A 51 26.19 2.63 -0.75
CA TRP A 51 26.77 1.35 -1.17
C TRP A 51 25.83 0.15 -0.97
N ALA A 52 24.60 0.39 -0.51
CA ALA A 52 23.59 -0.64 -0.33
C ALA A 52 22.20 -0.13 -0.74
N THR A 53 21.37 -1.02 -1.28
CA THR A 53 19.97 -0.72 -1.57
C THR A 53 19.07 -1.92 -1.27
N ALA A 54 17.84 -1.65 -0.83
CA ALA A 54 16.81 -2.66 -0.66
C ALA A 54 16.16 -2.94 -2.02
N TYR A 55 16.35 -4.16 -2.54
CA TYR A 55 15.69 -4.64 -3.74
C TYR A 55 14.43 -5.42 -3.35
N LYS A 56 13.30 -4.70 -3.28
CA LYS A 56 12.03 -5.24 -2.77
C LYS A 56 11.32 -6.15 -3.78
N PHE A 57 10.65 -7.17 -3.26
CA PHE A 57 9.76 -8.02 -4.07
C PHE A 57 8.54 -7.25 -4.57
N PRO A 58 7.88 -7.71 -5.65
CA PRO A 58 6.60 -7.15 -6.05
C PRO A 58 5.63 -7.25 -4.86
N ALA A 59 4.93 -6.16 -4.58
CA ALA A 59 3.93 -6.18 -3.52
C ALA A 59 2.82 -7.17 -3.86
N GLU A 60 2.45 -7.99 -2.88
CA GLU A 60 1.28 -8.87 -3.01
C GLU A 60 0.04 -8.01 -3.16
N THR A 61 -0.67 -8.24 -4.26
CA THR A 61 -1.94 -7.60 -4.57
C THR A 61 -3.01 -8.67 -4.52
N VAL A 62 -4.05 -8.43 -3.72
CA VAL A 62 -5.21 -9.31 -3.65
C VAL A 62 -6.45 -8.56 -4.09
N MET A 63 -7.42 -9.30 -4.60
CA MET A 63 -8.74 -8.75 -4.90
C MET A 63 -9.68 -9.06 -3.74
N THR A 64 -10.42 -8.06 -3.27
CA THR A 64 -11.44 -8.22 -2.22
C THR A 64 -12.59 -7.24 -2.44
N ARG A 65 -13.71 -7.42 -1.75
CA ARG A 65 -14.85 -6.50 -1.80
C ARG A 65 -14.63 -5.32 -0.86
N LEU A 66 -14.92 -4.11 -1.33
CA LEU A 66 -15.07 -2.94 -0.48
C LEU A 66 -16.51 -2.89 0.03
N ASN A 67 -16.73 -3.31 1.27
CA ASN A 67 -18.06 -3.40 1.87
C ASN A 67 -18.66 -2.02 2.16
N ASP A 68 -17.85 -1.08 2.67
CA ASP A 68 -18.31 0.25 3.06
C ASP A 68 -17.17 1.29 3.04
N ILE A 69 -17.51 2.57 3.15
CA ILE A 69 -16.58 3.70 3.29
C ILE A 69 -17.01 4.57 4.48
N GLU A 70 -16.18 4.58 5.52
CA GLU A 70 -16.38 5.39 6.71
C GLU A 70 -15.53 6.66 6.69
N TRP A 71 -16.02 7.70 7.36
CA TRP A 71 -15.32 8.98 7.52
C TRP A 71 -14.73 9.11 8.92
N GLN A 72 -13.41 9.18 9.02
CA GLN A 72 -12.70 9.38 10.29
C GLN A 72 -12.26 10.83 10.47
N VAL A 73 -12.39 11.34 11.70
CA VAL A 73 -11.98 12.71 12.06
C VAL A 73 -10.65 12.66 12.82
N GLY A 74 -9.60 13.20 12.23
CA GLY A 74 -8.28 13.29 12.84
C GLY A 74 -8.20 14.37 13.92
N ARG A 75 -7.08 14.36 14.68
CA ARG A 75 -6.83 15.32 15.78
C ARG A 75 -6.86 16.79 15.38
N THR A 76 -6.62 17.10 14.10
CA THR A 76 -6.64 18.45 13.53
C THR A 76 -7.96 18.79 12.83
N GLY A 77 -8.99 17.94 12.95
CA GLY A 77 -10.26 18.09 12.23
C GLY A 77 -10.24 17.60 10.78
N GLN A 78 -9.11 17.04 10.30
CA GLN A 78 -9.04 16.45 8.97
C GLN A 78 -9.98 15.25 8.87
N ILE A 79 -10.86 15.25 7.87
CA ILE A 79 -11.78 14.15 7.57
C ILE A 79 -11.11 13.23 6.54
N THR A 80 -10.89 11.98 6.90
CA THR A 80 -10.20 10.97 6.09
C THR A 80 -11.14 9.80 5.80
N PRO A 81 -11.32 9.43 4.53
CA PRO A 81 -12.08 8.24 4.19
C PRO A 81 -11.30 6.95 4.44
N VAL A 82 -11.95 5.97 5.04
CA VAL A 82 -11.43 4.63 5.30
C VAL A 82 -12.38 3.60 4.71
N GLY A 83 -11.86 2.79 3.79
CA GLY A 83 -12.62 1.68 3.20
C GLY A 83 -12.65 0.46 4.12
N LYS A 84 -13.82 -0.13 4.30
CA LYS A 84 -14.04 -1.41 4.98
C LYS A 84 -14.01 -2.53 3.97
N LEU A 85 -13.04 -3.41 4.11
CA LEU A 85 -12.86 -4.53 3.21
C LEU A 85 -13.50 -5.79 3.77
N GLU A 86 -14.01 -6.63 2.88
CA GLU A 86 -14.19 -8.04 3.19
C GLU A 86 -12.81 -8.60 3.61
N PRO A 87 -12.68 -9.23 4.81
CA PRO A 87 -11.40 -9.63 5.35
C PRO A 87 -10.60 -10.51 4.39
N VAL A 88 -9.38 -10.08 4.06
CA VAL A 88 -8.52 -10.79 3.11
C VAL A 88 -7.08 -10.87 3.61
N LYS A 89 -6.40 -11.99 3.34
CA LYS A 89 -4.98 -12.16 3.68
C LYS A 89 -4.08 -11.49 2.64
N VAL A 90 -3.18 -10.59 3.06
CA VAL A 90 -2.23 -9.87 2.19
C VAL A 90 -0.87 -9.79 2.88
N GLY A 91 0.17 -10.44 2.34
CA GLY A 91 1.48 -10.49 2.99
C GLY A 91 1.37 -10.99 4.44
N GLY A 92 0.78 -12.18 4.61
CA GLY A 92 0.68 -12.90 5.89
C GLY A 92 -0.32 -12.38 6.92
N VAL A 93 -0.75 -11.12 6.83
CA VAL A 93 -1.74 -10.53 7.75
C VAL A 93 -3.13 -10.47 7.13
N THR A 94 -4.16 -10.49 7.98
CA THR A 94 -5.54 -10.26 7.55
C THR A 94 -5.82 -8.76 7.58
N VAL A 95 -6.27 -8.21 6.45
CA VAL A 95 -6.62 -6.80 6.28
C VAL A 95 -8.13 -6.68 6.10
N SER A 96 -8.74 -5.80 6.90
CA SER A 96 -10.18 -5.47 6.83
C SER A 96 -10.44 -3.96 6.66
N ASN A 97 -9.39 -3.15 6.64
CA ASN A 97 -9.48 -1.71 6.45
C ASN A 97 -8.42 -1.24 5.46
N VAL A 98 -8.73 -0.24 4.65
CA VAL A 98 -7.81 0.36 3.68
C VAL A 98 -7.95 1.88 3.69
N THR A 99 -6.83 2.60 3.56
CA THR A 99 -6.92 4.05 3.37
C THR A 99 -7.39 4.37 1.96
N LEU A 100 -8.32 5.32 1.84
CA LEU A 100 -8.68 5.94 0.56
C LEU A 100 -8.04 7.33 0.43
N HIS A 101 -7.07 7.65 1.27
CA HIS A 101 -6.29 8.90 1.32
C HIS A 101 -7.11 10.18 1.55
N ASN A 102 -7.97 10.57 0.61
CA ASN A 102 -8.81 11.76 0.65
C ASN A 102 -9.96 11.62 -0.36
N PHE A 103 -10.89 12.58 -0.36
CA PHE A 103 -12.02 12.56 -1.28
C PHE A 103 -11.61 12.67 -2.77
N GLY A 104 -10.53 13.40 -3.08
CA GLY A 104 -10.02 13.50 -4.44
C GLY A 104 -9.54 12.15 -4.99
N GLU A 105 -8.94 11.31 -4.14
CA GLU A 105 -8.54 9.95 -4.51
C GLU A 105 -9.76 9.04 -4.75
N ILE A 106 -10.81 9.19 -3.94
CA ILE A 106 -12.09 8.50 -4.19
C ILE A 106 -12.64 8.87 -5.57
N GLN A 107 -12.65 10.16 -5.90
CA GLN A 107 -13.11 10.64 -7.20
C GLN A 107 -12.20 10.16 -8.34
N ARG A 108 -10.88 10.19 -8.15
CA ARG A 108 -9.90 9.74 -9.15
C ARG A 108 -10.06 8.25 -9.49
N LEU A 109 -10.32 7.43 -8.47
CA LEU A 109 -10.56 6.00 -8.63
C LEU A 109 -12.01 5.67 -9.00
N ASP A 110 -12.94 6.63 -8.89
CA ASP A 110 -14.40 6.40 -8.86
C ASP A 110 -14.76 5.19 -7.99
N VAL A 111 -14.15 5.06 -6.81
CA VAL A 111 -14.37 3.90 -5.94
C VAL A 111 -15.67 4.05 -5.16
N ARG A 112 -16.46 2.96 -5.08
CA ARG A 112 -17.78 2.93 -4.42
C ARG A 112 -17.89 1.76 -3.47
N ALA A 113 -18.75 1.90 -2.45
CA ALA A 113 -19.14 0.76 -1.64
C ALA A 113 -19.75 -0.33 -2.55
N GLY A 114 -19.42 -1.59 -2.26
CA GLY A 114 -19.76 -2.76 -3.06
C GLY A 114 -18.75 -3.12 -4.15
N ASP A 115 -17.85 -2.21 -4.55
CA ASP A 115 -16.88 -2.48 -5.62
C ASP A 115 -15.91 -3.62 -5.25
N MET A 116 -15.50 -4.38 -6.28
CA MET A 116 -14.33 -5.24 -6.18
C MET A 116 -13.07 -4.38 -6.34
N VAL A 117 -12.13 -4.47 -5.41
CA VAL A 117 -10.92 -3.66 -5.36
C VAL A 117 -9.67 -4.53 -5.26
N SER A 118 -8.61 -4.11 -5.95
CA SER A 118 -7.28 -4.64 -5.72
C SER A 118 -6.61 -3.88 -4.59
N VAL A 119 -6.21 -4.59 -3.56
CA VAL A 119 -5.54 -4.05 -2.37
C VAL A 119 -4.11 -4.56 -2.37
N HIS A 120 -3.16 -3.64 -2.23
CA HIS A 120 -1.75 -3.98 -2.08
C HIS A 120 -1.26 -3.55 -0.69
N ARG A 121 -0.35 -4.36 -0.15
CA ARG A 121 0.44 -4.05 1.05
C ARG A 121 1.90 -4.09 0.67
N ALA A 122 2.67 -3.04 0.98
CA ALA A 122 4.13 -3.05 0.82
C ALA A 122 4.79 -3.15 2.20
N GLY A 123 5.41 -4.30 2.49
CA GLY A 123 6.02 -4.57 3.80
C GLY A 123 5.02 -4.39 4.95
N ASP A 124 5.46 -3.80 6.07
CA ASP A 124 4.63 -3.56 7.25
C ASP A 124 3.73 -2.31 7.19
N VAL A 125 3.52 -1.75 6.00
CA VAL A 125 2.88 -0.44 5.81
C VAL A 125 1.36 -0.55 5.60
N ILE A 126 0.66 0.57 5.83
CA ILE A 126 -0.78 0.78 5.61
C ILE A 126 -1.19 0.30 4.21
N PRO A 127 -2.21 -0.59 4.10
CA PRO A 127 -2.70 -1.11 2.83
C PRO A 127 -3.35 -0.01 1.98
N LYS A 128 -3.28 -0.15 0.65
CA LYS A 128 -3.84 0.81 -0.32
C LYS A 128 -4.63 0.13 -1.42
N VAL A 129 -5.67 0.80 -1.91
CA VAL A 129 -6.37 0.41 -3.13
C VAL A 129 -5.52 0.80 -4.34
N THR A 130 -5.22 -0.15 -5.23
CA THR A 130 -4.45 0.08 -6.46
C THR A 130 -5.31 0.11 -7.71
N ARG A 131 -6.46 -0.57 -7.68
CA ARG A 131 -7.39 -0.66 -8.81
C ARG A 131 -8.81 -0.93 -8.30
N VAL A 132 -9.78 -0.36 -9.01
CA VAL A 132 -11.20 -0.70 -8.90
C VAL A 132 -11.60 -1.51 -10.15
N TRP A 133 -12.33 -2.60 -9.96
CA TRP A 133 -12.81 -3.47 -11.05
C TRP A 133 -14.22 -3.04 -11.46
N HIS A 134 -14.32 -1.92 -12.19
CA HIS A 134 -15.58 -1.31 -12.61
C HIS A 134 -16.49 -2.26 -13.41
N GLU A 135 -15.90 -3.23 -14.12
CA GLU A 135 -16.61 -4.29 -14.84
C GLU A 135 -17.40 -5.25 -13.93
N GLN A 136 -17.07 -5.30 -12.64
CA GLN A 136 -17.75 -6.11 -11.63
C GLN A 136 -18.62 -5.26 -10.68
N ARG A 137 -18.82 -3.98 -11.02
CA ARG A 137 -19.57 -3.03 -10.20
C ARG A 137 -21.05 -3.42 -10.11
N PRO A 138 -21.62 -3.48 -8.90
CA PRO A 138 -23.07 -3.64 -8.72
C PRO A 138 -23.85 -2.50 -9.39
N ALA A 139 -24.97 -2.84 -10.03
CA ALA A 139 -25.79 -1.87 -10.77
C ALA A 139 -26.44 -0.80 -9.88
N ASP A 140 -26.61 -1.10 -8.59
CA ASP A 140 -27.15 -0.25 -7.53
C ASP A 140 -26.08 0.55 -6.78
N SER A 141 -24.83 0.55 -7.24
CA SER A 141 -23.74 1.29 -6.59
C SER A 141 -23.85 2.81 -6.76
N GLU A 142 -23.85 3.52 -5.62
CA GLU A 142 -23.92 4.98 -5.59
C GLU A 142 -22.53 5.63 -5.50
N PRO A 143 -22.30 6.77 -6.19
CA PRO A 143 -21.09 7.55 -6.00
C PRO A 143 -20.95 8.04 -4.57
N VAL A 144 -19.74 8.00 -4.04
CA VAL A 144 -19.45 8.49 -2.69
C VAL A 144 -19.52 10.01 -2.66
N THR A 145 -20.20 10.54 -1.65
CA THR A 145 -20.28 11.98 -1.38
C THR A 145 -19.54 12.36 -0.11
N LEU A 146 -18.94 13.54 -0.09
CA LEU A 146 -18.38 14.12 1.12
C LEU A 146 -19.51 14.39 2.15
N PRO A 147 -19.34 14.06 3.44
CA PRO A 147 -20.33 14.38 4.45
C PRO A 147 -20.49 15.90 4.59
N SER A 148 -21.74 16.37 4.73
CA SER A 148 -22.06 17.79 4.95
C SER A 148 -21.75 18.24 6.38
N THR A 149 -21.83 17.33 7.34
CA THR A 149 -21.55 17.56 8.76
C THR A 149 -20.50 16.58 9.28
N CYS A 150 -19.73 17.00 10.27
CA CYS A 150 -18.73 16.18 10.92
C CYS A 150 -19.40 15.02 11.68
N PRO A 151 -19.03 13.74 11.45
CA PRO A 151 -19.67 12.60 12.10
C PRO A 151 -19.40 12.49 13.62
N VAL A 152 -18.60 13.39 14.19
CA VAL A 152 -18.23 13.39 15.62
C VAL A 152 -18.85 14.57 16.38
N CYS A 153 -19.03 15.72 15.74
CA CYS A 153 -19.45 16.96 16.42
C CYS A 153 -20.50 17.78 15.66
N ASP A 154 -21.06 17.25 14.57
CA ASP A 154 -22.11 17.85 13.74
C ASP A 154 -21.79 19.22 13.10
N SER A 155 -20.58 19.74 13.31
CA SER A 155 -20.11 20.98 12.70
C SER A 155 -20.07 20.87 11.16
N PRO A 156 -20.32 21.95 10.41
CA PRO A 156 -20.25 21.94 8.95
C PRO A 156 -18.87 21.51 8.44
N VAL A 157 -18.84 20.62 7.45
CA VAL A 157 -17.60 20.23 6.76
C VAL A 157 -17.28 21.27 5.69
N ILE A 158 -16.05 21.81 5.73
CA ILE A 158 -15.58 22.79 4.76
C ILE A 158 -14.56 22.11 3.83
N PRO A 159 -14.88 21.90 2.54
CA PRO A 159 -13.92 21.34 1.59
C PRO A 159 -12.77 22.31 1.36
N THR A 160 -11.55 21.91 1.70
CA THR A 160 -10.36 22.67 1.33
C THR A 160 -10.08 22.49 -0.16
N ARG A 161 -10.23 23.55 -0.94
CA ARG A 161 -9.74 23.61 -2.33
C ARG A 161 -8.21 23.69 -2.31
N ARG A 162 -7.53 22.57 -2.51
CA ARG A 162 -6.10 22.54 -2.86
C ARG A 162 -5.90 21.57 -4.00
#